data_AF-A0A9P5GPN5-F1
#
_entry.id   AF-A0A9P5GPN5-F1
#
_cell.length_a   1.000
_cell.length_b   1.000
_cell.length_c   1.000
_cell.angle_alpha   90.00
_cell.angle_beta   90.00
_cell.angle_gamma   90.00
#
_symmetry.space_group_name_H-M   'P 1'
#
loop_
_entity.id
_entity.type
_entity.pdbx_description
1 polymer ?
#
loop_
_entity_poly.entity_id
_entity_poly.type
_entity_poly.pdbx_seq_one_letter_code
_entity_poly.pdbx_strand_id
1 'polypeptide(L)'
;MLCGLSRLSPRSLIATAIFFTTALLTANLVEGGSNIPSCGSTPCYTPMYPSGPEFGFMAGAALLAAVTNFIVVPQKVHRSEKSRVVYSYVAGLEFGLGLLISGMADPAKVLRFFAFVTDPSRFDPSLALIILFGIGPSLFTFLAEKPGQAVEKGKPVAKPTLAEKWRLPTATVSDIDWRFVAGAATFGLAWGLRGVCPGPAILRTVLQPTWGLITMGGYMMGNLI
;
A
#
# COMPACT_ATOMS: atom_id res chain seq x y z
N MET A 1 -3.32 2.88 6.85
CA MET A 1 -4.71 2.66 6.39
C MET A 1 -4.90 1.26 5.80
N LEU A 2 -4.03 0.78 4.91
CA LEU A 2 -4.07 -0.59 4.36
C LEU A 2 -4.25 -1.68 5.43
N CYS A 3 -3.37 -1.74 6.44
CA CYS A 3 -3.50 -2.70 7.53
C CYS A 3 -4.77 -2.53 8.38
N GLY A 4 -5.37 -1.34 8.39
CA GLY A 4 -6.62 -1.09 9.09
C GLY A 4 -7.84 -1.56 8.29
N LEU A 5 -7.82 -1.37 6.96
CA LEU A 5 -8.81 -1.91 6.04
C LEU A 5 -8.81 -3.44 6.03
N SER A 6 -7.63 -4.08 6.07
CA SER A 6 -7.51 -5.54 6.21
C SER A 6 -8.10 -6.08 7.52
N ARG A 7 -8.33 -5.21 8.51
CA ARG A 7 -9.00 -5.57 9.78
C ARG A 7 -10.42 -5.06 9.87
N LEU A 8 -10.98 -4.55 8.77
CA LEU A 8 -12.31 -3.97 8.70
C LEU A 8 -12.52 -2.84 9.73
N SER A 9 -11.47 -2.07 10.02
CA SER A 9 -11.53 -0.96 11.00
C SER A 9 -12.35 0.21 10.44
N PRO A 10 -13.46 0.61 11.11
CA PRO A 10 -14.27 1.74 10.67
C PRO A 10 -13.49 3.06 10.61
N ARG A 11 -12.60 3.30 11.59
CA ARG A 11 -11.69 4.46 11.58
C ARG A 11 -10.86 4.52 10.30
N SER A 12 -10.31 3.38 9.86
CA SER A 12 -9.49 3.33 8.64
C SER A 12 -10.30 3.47 7.37
N LEU A 13 -11.54 2.98 7.35
CA LEU A 13 -12.50 3.20 6.26
C LEU A 13 -12.84 4.69 6.13
N ILE A 14 -13.15 5.37 7.24
CA ILE A 14 -13.44 6.80 7.26
C ILE A 14 -12.23 7.60 6.76
N ALA A 15 -11.03 7.31 7.27
CA ALA A 15 -9.80 7.95 6.80
C ALA A 15 -9.64 7.78 5.28
N THR A 16 -9.90 6.55 4.79
CA THR A 16 -9.78 6.21 3.38
C THR A 16 -10.78 6.95 2.51
N ALA A 17 -12.03 7.03 2.95
CA ALA A 17 -13.05 7.82 2.27
C ALA A 17 -12.65 9.29 2.17
N ILE A 18 -12.17 9.91 3.28
CA ILE A 18 -11.79 11.33 3.29
C ILE A 18 -10.63 11.60 2.33
N PHE A 19 -9.53 10.87 2.44
CA PHE A 19 -8.37 11.18 1.59
C PHE A 19 -8.63 10.83 0.12
N PHE A 20 -9.33 9.73 -0.14
CA PHE A 20 -9.59 9.27 -1.51
C PHE A 20 -10.55 10.19 -2.23
N THR A 21 -11.63 10.64 -1.57
CA THR A 21 -12.55 11.65 -2.15
C THR A 21 -11.84 12.98 -2.38
N THR A 22 -11.04 13.44 -1.42
CA THR A 22 -10.25 14.67 -1.59
C THR A 22 -9.27 14.54 -2.75
N ALA A 23 -8.59 13.41 -2.89
CA ALA A 23 -7.67 13.17 -4.00
C ALA A 23 -8.38 13.11 -5.36
N LEU A 24 -9.53 12.44 -5.43
CA LEU A 24 -10.33 12.36 -6.65
C LEU A 24 -10.79 13.74 -7.11
N LEU A 25 -11.30 14.56 -6.19
CA LEU A 25 -11.70 15.94 -6.47
C LEU A 25 -10.49 16.77 -6.89
N THR A 26 -9.38 16.66 -6.17
CA THR A 26 -8.17 17.43 -6.46
C THR A 26 -7.60 17.10 -7.84
N ALA A 27 -7.48 15.80 -8.17
CA ALA A 27 -6.92 15.35 -9.44
C ALA A 27 -7.75 15.81 -10.66
N ASN A 28 -9.07 15.93 -10.51
CA ASN A 28 -9.98 16.25 -11.62
C ASN A 28 -10.38 17.74 -11.69
N LEU A 29 -10.41 18.45 -10.55
CA LEU A 29 -10.81 19.85 -10.49
C LEU A 29 -9.62 20.81 -10.60
N VAL A 30 -8.47 20.45 -10.02
CA VAL A 30 -7.29 21.30 -10.09
C VAL A 30 -6.73 21.26 -11.51
N GLU A 31 -6.64 22.44 -12.12
CA GLU A 31 -6.23 22.64 -13.53
C GLU A 31 -7.09 21.85 -14.54
N GLY A 32 -8.33 21.51 -14.17
CA GLY A 32 -9.28 20.80 -15.05
C GLY A 32 -8.81 19.38 -15.43
N GLY A 33 -7.99 18.74 -14.61
CA GLY A 33 -7.49 17.38 -14.87
C GLY A 33 -6.32 17.31 -15.86
N SER A 34 -5.70 18.45 -16.21
CA SER A 34 -4.46 18.51 -17.00
C SER A 34 -3.32 17.68 -16.39
N ASN A 35 -3.31 17.55 -15.07
CA ASN A 35 -2.31 16.78 -14.31
C ASN A 35 -2.41 15.27 -14.56
N ILE A 36 -3.50 14.77 -15.16
CA ILE A 36 -3.65 13.36 -15.48
C ILE A 36 -3.08 13.08 -16.88
N PRO A 37 -1.91 12.42 -16.99
CA PRO A 37 -1.24 12.20 -18.26
C PRO A 37 -1.97 11.17 -19.13
N SER A 38 -2.09 11.42 -20.43
CA SER A 38 -2.64 10.47 -21.40
C SER A 38 -1.71 9.28 -21.64
N CYS A 39 -2.24 8.18 -22.20
CA CYS A 39 -1.45 7.01 -22.64
C CYS A 39 -1.12 7.03 -24.14
N GLY A 40 -1.24 8.19 -24.80
CA GLY A 40 -1.04 8.31 -26.23
C GLY A 40 -2.25 7.82 -27.03
N SER A 41 -2.01 6.96 -28.02
CA SER A 41 -3.02 6.49 -28.98
C SER A 41 -3.84 5.30 -28.51
N THR A 42 -3.40 4.60 -27.45
CA THR A 42 -4.12 3.46 -26.87
C THR A 42 -4.72 3.83 -25.51
N PRO A 43 -5.90 3.29 -25.16
CA PRO A 43 -6.48 3.51 -23.84
C PRO A 43 -5.56 3.01 -22.71
N CYS A 44 -5.55 3.69 -21.58
CA CYS A 44 -4.66 3.37 -20.46
C CYS A 44 -4.93 2.02 -19.77
N TYR A 45 -6.11 1.43 -19.98
CA TYR A 45 -6.48 0.13 -19.44
C TYR A 45 -5.98 -1.06 -20.28
N THR A 46 -5.32 -0.83 -21.42
CA THR A 46 -4.82 -1.94 -22.24
C THR A 46 -3.71 -2.71 -21.52
N PRO A 47 -3.84 -4.05 -21.37
CA PRO A 47 -2.85 -4.84 -20.66
C PRO A 47 -1.52 -4.87 -21.44
N MET A 48 -0.42 -4.67 -20.71
CA MET A 48 0.93 -4.83 -21.22
C MET A 48 1.48 -6.19 -20.77
N TYR A 49 1.88 -7.01 -21.74
CA TYR A 49 2.44 -8.34 -21.47
C TYR A 49 3.97 -8.27 -21.39
N PRO A 50 4.58 -8.89 -20.38
CA PRO A 50 6.03 -8.95 -20.26
C PRO A 50 6.62 -9.88 -21.34
N SER A 51 7.88 -9.64 -21.70
CA SER A 51 8.67 -10.58 -22.48
C SER A 51 8.91 -11.89 -21.70
N GLY A 52 9.28 -12.97 -22.40
CA GLY A 52 9.54 -14.27 -21.77
C GLY A 52 10.53 -14.22 -20.59
N PRO A 53 11.70 -13.56 -20.72
CA PRO A 53 12.65 -13.40 -19.62
C PRO A 53 12.10 -12.59 -18.44
N GLU A 54 11.36 -11.51 -18.71
CA GLU A 54 10.72 -10.68 -17.68
C GLU A 54 9.67 -11.48 -16.92
N PHE A 55 8.83 -12.23 -17.62
CA PHE A 55 7.85 -13.13 -17.00
C PHE A 55 8.54 -14.16 -16.10
N GLY A 56 9.62 -14.78 -16.57
CA GLY A 56 10.41 -15.73 -15.79
C GLY A 56 10.97 -15.10 -14.51
N PHE A 57 11.50 -13.88 -14.59
CA PHE A 57 11.97 -13.12 -13.43
C PHE A 57 10.84 -12.81 -12.45
N MET A 58 9.70 -12.30 -12.93
CA MET A 58 8.54 -11.95 -12.09
C MET A 58 7.97 -13.18 -11.38
N ALA A 59 7.79 -14.28 -12.10
CA ALA A 59 7.29 -15.53 -11.55
C ALA A 59 8.29 -16.13 -10.53
N GLY A 60 9.58 -16.12 -10.87
CA GLY A 60 10.64 -16.59 -9.96
C GLY A 60 10.71 -15.77 -8.67
N ALA A 61 10.65 -14.44 -8.76
CA ALA A 61 10.64 -13.55 -7.61
C ALA A 61 9.40 -13.76 -6.73
N ALA A 62 8.21 -13.90 -7.34
CA ALA A 62 6.97 -14.16 -6.62
C ALA A 62 6.99 -15.53 -5.92
N LEU A 63 7.48 -16.59 -6.59
CA LEU A 63 7.62 -17.92 -6.02
C LEU A 63 8.64 -17.92 -4.87
N LEU A 64 9.78 -17.25 -5.04
CA LEU A 64 10.80 -17.14 -4.00
C LEU A 64 10.24 -16.41 -2.76
N ALA A 65 9.52 -15.31 -2.94
CA ALA A 65 8.87 -14.60 -1.85
C ALA A 65 7.81 -15.48 -1.17
N ALA A 66 7.00 -16.22 -1.93
CA ALA A 66 6.01 -17.13 -1.37
C ALA A 66 6.66 -18.26 -0.54
N VAL A 67 7.70 -18.91 -1.07
CA VAL A 67 8.45 -19.96 -0.36
C VAL A 67 9.11 -19.40 0.91
N THR A 68 9.71 -18.21 0.82
CA THR A 68 10.37 -17.57 1.96
C THR A 68 9.35 -17.27 3.08
N ASN A 69 8.23 -16.64 2.73
CA ASN A 69 7.25 -16.16 3.70
C ASN A 69 6.34 -17.27 4.26
N PHE A 70 5.94 -18.25 3.45
CA PHE A 70 4.99 -19.29 3.87
C PHE A 70 5.63 -20.61 4.28
N ILE A 71 6.88 -20.89 3.89
CA ILE A 71 7.55 -22.16 4.20
C ILE A 71 8.79 -21.91 5.07
N VAL A 72 9.76 -21.14 4.59
CA VAL A 72 11.06 -21.00 5.27
C VAL A 72 10.91 -20.29 6.62
N VAL A 73 10.21 -19.16 6.65
CA VAL A 73 10.06 -18.35 7.88
C VAL A 73 9.27 -19.09 8.96
N PRO A 74 8.11 -19.72 8.69
CA PRO A 74 7.39 -20.47 9.70
C PRO A 74 8.10 -21.73 10.18
N GLN A 75 8.86 -22.42 9.32
CA GLN A 75 9.47 -23.72 9.67
C GLN A 75 10.89 -23.61 10.24
N LYS A 76 11.71 -22.68 9.73
CA LYS A 76 13.16 -22.64 10.03
C LYS A 76 13.59 -21.45 10.87
N VAL A 77 12.80 -20.37 10.92
CA VAL A 77 13.22 -19.14 11.61
C VAL A 77 12.69 -19.12 13.03
N HIS A 78 13.60 -19.22 14.00
CA HIS A 78 13.27 -19.08 15.41
C HIS A 78 13.07 -17.62 15.82
N ARG A 79 12.23 -17.42 16.84
CA ARG A 79 12.00 -16.11 17.47
C ARG A 79 13.29 -15.60 18.10
N SER A 80 13.86 -14.58 17.48
CA SER A 80 15.01 -13.83 17.98
C SER A 80 14.92 -12.39 17.48
N GLU A 81 15.51 -11.46 18.22
CA GLU A 81 15.60 -10.06 17.80
C GLU A 81 16.34 -9.94 16.45
N LYS A 82 17.43 -10.70 16.27
CA LYS A 82 18.17 -10.73 15.00
C LYS A 82 17.29 -11.21 13.84
N SER A 83 16.53 -12.28 14.04
CA SER A 83 15.59 -12.80 13.03
C SER A 83 14.53 -11.78 12.63
N ARG A 84 14.00 -11.02 13.60
CA ARG A 84 13.01 -9.96 13.34
C ARG A 84 13.58 -8.84 12.49
N VAL A 85 14.80 -8.39 12.82
CA VAL A 85 15.48 -7.33 12.07
C VAL A 85 15.77 -7.80 10.64
N VAL A 86 16.37 -8.98 10.48
CA VAL A 86 16.66 -9.53 9.15
C VAL A 86 15.40 -9.65 8.31
N TYR A 87 14.34 -10.23 8.87
CA TYR A 87 13.08 -10.38 8.14
C TYR A 87 12.42 -9.04 7.80
N SER A 88 12.58 -7.99 8.62
CA SER A 88 12.07 -6.66 8.28
C SER A 88 12.74 -6.07 7.04
N TYR A 89 14.04 -6.31 6.85
CA TYR A 89 14.75 -5.92 5.63
C TYR A 89 14.31 -6.76 4.42
N VAL A 90 14.16 -8.08 4.59
CA VAL A 90 13.68 -8.97 3.53
C VAL A 90 12.28 -8.56 3.08
N ALA A 91 11.35 -8.35 4.00
CA ALA A 91 9.99 -7.90 3.69
C ALA A 91 9.98 -6.52 3.00
N GLY A 92 10.86 -5.60 3.43
CA GLY A 92 11.04 -4.30 2.77
C GLY A 92 11.54 -4.43 1.32
N LEU A 93 12.49 -5.33 1.08
CA LEU A 93 13.03 -5.62 -0.24
C LEU A 93 11.97 -6.25 -1.14
N GLU A 94 11.24 -7.25 -0.66
CA GLU A 94 10.15 -7.89 -1.40
C GLU A 94 9.05 -6.89 -1.75
N PHE A 95 8.68 -6.01 -0.81
CA PHE A 95 7.72 -4.94 -1.06
C PHE A 95 8.21 -3.94 -2.11
N GLY A 96 9.46 -3.48 -2.01
CA GLY A 96 10.06 -2.57 -2.99
C GLY A 96 10.17 -3.20 -4.38
N LEU A 97 10.57 -4.46 -4.46
CA LEU A 97 10.63 -5.21 -5.71
C LEU A 97 9.22 -5.37 -6.33
N GLY A 98 8.21 -5.65 -5.51
CA GLY A 98 6.81 -5.68 -5.95
C GLY A 98 6.32 -4.35 -6.52
N LEU A 99 6.71 -3.21 -5.92
CA LEU A 99 6.40 -1.87 -6.45
C LEU A 99 7.08 -1.60 -7.79
N LEU A 100 8.33 -2.05 -7.96
CA LEU A 100 9.05 -1.94 -9.23
C LEU A 100 8.41 -2.79 -10.32
N ILE A 101 8.16 -4.07 -10.03
CA ILE A 101 7.59 -5.04 -10.98
C ILE A 101 6.17 -4.62 -11.41
N SER A 102 5.34 -4.14 -10.49
CA SER A 102 3.99 -3.63 -10.82
C SER A 102 4.00 -2.28 -11.55
N GLY A 103 5.14 -1.57 -11.55
CA GLY A 103 5.25 -0.20 -12.07
C GLY A 103 4.49 0.82 -11.22
N MET A 104 4.08 0.48 -10.01
CA MET A 104 3.33 1.35 -9.10
C MET A 104 4.21 2.40 -8.41
N ALA A 105 5.51 2.35 -8.70
CA ALA A 105 6.42 3.44 -8.43
C ALA A 105 6.13 4.70 -9.30
N ASP A 106 5.44 4.53 -10.42
CA ASP A 106 5.11 5.62 -11.34
C ASP A 106 3.86 6.39 -10.86
N PRO A 107 3.97 7.69 -10.53
CA PRO A 107 2.82 8.52 -10.15
C PRO A 107 1.77 8.63 -11.26
N ALA A 108 2.14 8.49 -12.54
CA ALA A 108 1.21 8.59 -13.65
C ALA A 108 0.11 7.51 -13.56
N LYS A 109 0.47 6.27 -13.19
CA LYS A 109 -0.50 5.19 -13.00
C LYS A 109 -1.52 5.51 -11.91
N VAL A 110 -1.07 6.15 -10.83
CA VAL A 110 -1.94 6.56 -9.72
C VAL A 110 -2.89 7.67 -10.15
N LEU A 111 -2.40 8.69 -10.84
CA LEU A 111 -3.23 9.80 -11.33
C LEU A 111 -4.27 9.34 -12.35
N ARG A 112 -3.88 8.44 -13.26
CA ARG A 112 -4.77 7.83 -14.25
C ARG A 112 -5.91 7.06 -13.60
N PHE A 113 -5.73 6.50 -12.40
CA PHE A 113 -6.85 5.87 -11.68
C PHE A 113 -7.99 6.86 -11.39
N PHE A 114 -7.69 8.14 -11.17
CA PHE A 114 -8.73 9.16 -10.89
C PHE A 114 -9.48 9.66 -12.13
N ALA A 115 -9.01 9.34 -13.34
CA ALA A 115 -9.69 9.75 -14.58
C ALA A 115 -10.99 8.98 -14.84
N PHE A 116 -11.32 7.94 -14.07
CA PHE A 116 -12.51 7.12 -14.32
C PHE A 116 -13.83 7.91 -14.36
N VAL A 117 -13.90 9.06 -13.68
CA VAL A 117 -15.08 9.93 -13.63
C VAL A 117 -15.15 10.87 -14.83
N THR A 118 -14.01 11.29 -15.37
CA THR A 118 -13.92 12.37 -16.36
C THR A 118 -13.59 11.84 -17.76
N ASP A 119 -12.64 10.92 -17.88
CA ASP A 119 -12.15 10.39 -19.16
C ASP A 119 -11.82 8.89 -19.04
N PRO A 120 -12.75 8.00 -19.45
CA PRO A 120 -12.55 6.56 -19.43
C PRO A 120 -11.33 6.08 -20.24
N SER A 121 -10.87 6.84 -21.24
CA SER A 121 -9.71 6.46 -22.06
C SER A 121 -8.39 6.64 -21.30
N ARG A 122 -8.34 7.61 -20.37
CA ARG A 122 -7.17 7.85 -19.49
C ARG A 122 -7.19 6.99 -18.24
N PHE A 123 -8.29 6.31 -17.97
CA PHE A 123 -8.42 5.48 -16.78
C PHE A 123 -7.51 4.25 -16.82
N ASP A 124 -6.68 4.10 -15.80
CA ASP A 124 -5.84 2.93 -15.57
C ASP A 124 -6.32 2.19 -14.30
N PRO A 125 -6.85 0.97 -14.40
CA PRO A 125 -7.38 0.22 -13.25
C PRO A 125 -6.28 -0.43 -12.38
N SER A 126 -4.99 -0.28 -12.70
CA SER A 126 -3.87 -0.93 -12.01
C SER A 126 -3.87 -0.71 -10.49
N LEU A 127 -4.27 0.48 -10.01
CA LEU A 127 -4.34 0.76 -8.56
C LEU A 127 -5.33 -0.17 -7.84
N ALA A 128 -6.45 -0.54 -8.48
CA ALA A 128 -7.44 -1.44 -7.88
C ALA A 128 -6.86 -2.85 -7.64
N LEU A 129 -5.92 -3.29 -8.48
CA LEU A 129 -5.24 -4.58 -8.30
C LEU A 129 -4.39 -4.60 -7.03
N ILE A 130 -3.76 -3.48 -6.65
CA ILE A 130 -3.03 -3.40 -5.36
C ILE A 130 -3.97 -3.49 -4.18
N ILE A 131 -5.14 -2.86 -4.27
CA ILE A 131 -6.15 -2.96 -3.21
C ILE A 131 -6.53 -4.43 -3.05
N LEU A 132 -6.81 -5.12 -4.15
CA LEU A 132 -7.18 -6.54 -4.14
C LEU A 132 -6.04 -7.44 -3.60
N PHE A 133 -4.87 -7.39 -4.22
CA PHE A 133 -3.75 -8.31 -3.92
C PHE A 133 -2.90 -7.88 -2.72
N GLY A 134 -2.96 -6.61 -2.30
CA GLY A 134 -2.29 -6.12 -1.10
C GLY A 134 -3.14 -6.22 0.17
N ILE A 135 -4.43 -5.86 0.10
CA ILE A 135 -5.34 -5.94 1.26
C ILE A 135 -5.88 -7.36 1.42
N GLY A 136 -6.18 -8.06 0.32
CA GLY A 136 -6.82 -9.38 0.31
C GLY A 136 -6.10 -10.44 1.14
N PRO A 137 -4.80 -10.72 0.92
CA PRO A 137 -4.06 -11.69 1.73
C PRO A 137 -4.02 -11.31 3.22
N SER A 138 -3.81 -10.02 3.51
CA SER A 138 -3.80 -9.51 4.90
C SER A 138 -5.17 -9.65 5.58
N LEU A 139 -6.26 -9.43 4.82
CA LEU A 139 -7.63 -9.63 5.28
C LEU A 139 -7.91 -11.12 5.52
N PHE A 140 -7.48 -12.00 4.62
CA PHE A 140 -7.62 -13.44 4.77
C PHE A 140 -6.90 -13.94 6.02
N THR A 141 -5.64 -13.53 6.25
CA THR A 141 -4.91 -13.87 7.48
C THR A 141 -5.62 -13.34 8.72
N PHE A 142 -6.12 -12.11 8.70
CA PHE A 142 -6.87 -11.56 9.83
C PHE A 142 -8.15 -12.34 10.15
N LEU A 143 -8.91 -12.77 9.14
CA LEU A 143 -10.13 -13.55 9.32
C LEU A 143 -9.85 -15.00 9.76
N ALA A 144 -8.75 -15.58 9.30
CA ALA A 144 -8.34 -16.95 9.63
C ALA A 144 -7.76 -17.04 11.05
N GLU A 145 -6.87 -16.13 11.43
CA GLU A 145 -6.16 -16.17 12.71
C GLU A 145 -6.90 -15.42 13.83
N LYS A 146 -7.83 -14.51 13.48
CA LYS A 146 -8.62 -13.68 14.39
C LYS A 146 -7.79 -13.08 15.54
N PRO A 147 -6.70 -12.34 15.22
CA PRO A 147 -5.77 -11.86 16.23
C PRO A 147 -6.47 -10.93 17.22
N GLY A 148 -6.23 -11.14 18.52
CA GLY A 148 -6.77 -10.30 19.58
C GLY A 148 -8.20 -10.61 20.03
N GLN A 149 -8.87 -11.60 19.45
CA GLN A 149 -10.15 -12.09 19.98
C GLN A 149 -9.92 -13.17 21.04
N ALA A 150 -10.65 -13.09 22.16
CA ALA A 150 -10.71 -14.16 23.15
C ALA A 150 -11.40 -15.37 22.51
N VAL A 151 -10.74 -16.51 22.53
CA VAL A 151 -11.23 -17.71 21.85
C VAL A 151 -12.47 -18.24 22.56
N GLU A 152 -13.62 -18.13 21.91
CA GLU A 152 -14.71 -19.08 22.14
C GLU A 152 -14.18 -20.48 21.79
N LYS A 153 -14.07 -21.34 22.81
CA LYS A 153 -13.80 -22.79 22.71
C LYS A 153 -12.36 -23.20 22.42
N GLY A 154 -11.49 -23.09 23.43
CA GLY A 154 -10.41 -24.06 23.70
C GLY A 154 -9.25 -24.20 22.70
N LYS A 155 -9.23 -23.48 21.57
CA LYS A 155 -8.09 -23.48 20.63
C LYS A 155 -7.10 -22.36 21.00
N PRO A 156 -5.79 -22.63 21.08
CA PRO A 156 -4.83 -21.55 21.30
C PRO A 156 -4.83 -20.60 20.10
N VAL A 157 -4.89 -19.28 20.36
CA VAL A 157 -4.73 -18.25 19.32
C VAL A 157 -3.39 -18.46 18.64
N ALA A 158 -3.38 -18.53 17.30
CA ALA A 158 -2.15 -18.59 16.52
C ALA A 158 -1.28 -17.38 16.88
N LYS A 159 -0.12 -17.63 17.50
CA LYS A 159 0.84 -16.58 17.85
C LYS A 159 1.62 -16.20 16.58
N PRO A 160 1.95 -14.92 16.39
CA PRO A 160 2.74 -14.51 15.24
C PRO A 160 4.10 -15.23 15.23
N THR A 161 4.61 -15.58 14.06
CA THR A 161 5.84 -16.40 13.92
C THR A 161 7.02 -15.77 14.62
N LEU A 162 7.23 -14.45 14.41
CA LEU A 162 8.40 -13.71 14.91
C LEU A 162 8.08 -12.79 16.11
N ALA A 163 6.90 -12.88 16.72
CA ALA A 163 6.54 -12.06 17.87
C ALA A 163 5.76 -12.86 18.94
N GLU A 164 5.74 -12.35 20.16
CA GLU A 164 5.08 -13.03 21.28
C GLU A 164 3.56 -12.85 21.29
N LYS A 165 3.11 -11.67 20.85
CA LYS A 165 1.70 -11.29 20.79
C LYS A 165 1.43 -10.38 19.60
N TRP A 166 0.20 -10.42 19.12
CA TRP A 166 -0.30 -9.45 18.15
C TRP A 166 -0.34 -8.06 18.78
N ARG A 167 0.25 -7.07 18.12
CA ARG A 167 0.15 -5.65 18.50
C ARG A 167 -0.83 -4.95 17.57
N LEU A 168 -2.10 -4.92 17.98
CA LEU A 168 -3.15 -4.25 17.23
C LEU A 168 -3.34 -2.81 17.75
N PRO A 169 -3.56 -1.82 16.87
CA PRO A 169 -3.97 -0.48 17.27
C PRO A 169 -5.27 -0.51 18.07
N THR A 170 -5.31 0.28 19.14
CA THR A 170 -6.44 0.40 20.06
C THR A 170 -7.37 1.56 19.73
N ALA A 171 -6.93 2.48 18.86
CA ALA A 171 -7.69 3.67 18.53
C ALA A 171 -8.98 3.33 17.76
N THR A 172 -10.08 3.96 18.15
CA THR A 172 -11.43 3.68 17.65
C THR A 172 -12.01 4.89 16.90
N VAL A 173 -13.31 4.83 16.59
CA VAL A 173 -14.05 5.91 15.94
C VAL A 173 -14.25 7.11 16.87
N SER A 174 -14.30 6.90 18.19
CA SER A 174 -14.41 8.01 19.17
C SER A 174 -13.17 8.91 19.17
N ASP A 175 -12.05 8.39 18.70
CA ASP A 175 -10.76 9.07 18.64
C ASP A 175 -10.55 9.78 17.28
N ILE A 176 -11.63 10.03 16.53
CA ILE A 176 -11.62 10.85 15.32
C ILE A 176 -11.81 12.30 15.75
N ASP A 177 -10.75 13.07 15.61
CA ASP A 177 -10.73 14.50 15.90
C ASP A 177 -10.57 15.34 14.61
N TRP A 178 -10.60 16.66 14.75
CA TRP A 178 -10.42 17.55 13.60
C TRP A 178 -9.04 17.40 12.94
N ARG A 179 -8.00 17.07 13.72
CA ARG A 179 -6.63 16.86 13.24
C ARG A 179 -6.56 15.65 12.33
N PHE A 180 -7.24 14.56 12.68
CA PHE A 180 -7.37 13.38 11.84
C PHE A 180 -8.02 13.71 10.49
N VAL A 181 -9.13 14.45 10.51
CA VAL A 181 -9.86 14.83 9.28
C VAL A 181 -9.00 15.75 8.42
N ALA A 182 -8.40 16.79 9.02
CA ALA A 182 -7.52 17.74 8.33
C ALA A 182 -6.29 17.05 7.73
N GLY A 183 -5.67 16.13 8.47
CA GLY A 183 -4.53 15.35 7.99
C GLY A 183 -4.91 14.43 6.83
N ALA A 184 -6.04 13.73 6.92
CA ALA A 184 -6.54 12.88 5.84
C ALA A 184 -6.87 13.68 4.57
N ALA A 185 -7.53 14.84 4.71
CA ALA A 185 -7.84 15.72 3.60
C ALA A 185 -6.56 16.29 2.96
N THR A 186 -5.61 16.78 3.77
CA THR A 186 -4.33 17.32 3.28
C THR A 186 -3.50 16.27 2.56
N PHE A 187 -3.47 15.04 3.09
CA PHE A 187 -2.87 13.90 2.41
C PHE A 187 -3.55 13.63 1.06
N GLY A 188 -4.89 13.62 1.04
CA GLY A 188 -5.67 13.46 -0.18
C GLY A 188 -5.38 14.53 -1.23
N LEU A 189 -5.27 15.80 -0.82
CA LEU A 189 -4.93 16.90 -1.70
C LEU A 189 -3.54 16.72 -2.32
N ALA A 190 -2.51 16.48 -1.51
CA ALA A 190 -1.15 16.25 -2.01
C ALA A 190 -1.06 15.01 -2.91
N TRP A 191 -1.77 13.94 -2.55
CA TRP A 191 -1.81 12.70 -3.31
C TRP A 191 -2.54 12.86 -4.65
N GLY A 192 -3.66 13.59 -4.69
CA GLY A 192 -4.40 13.90 -5.92
C GLY A 192 -3.64 14.83 -6.86
N LEU A 193 -2.79 15.73 -6.35
CA LEU A 193 -1.94 16.60 -7.18
C LEU A 193 -0.75 15.86 -7.80
N ARG A 194 -0.12 14.96 -7.05
CA ARG A 194 1.19 14.40 -7.43
C ARG A 194 1.17 12.92 -7.78
N GLY A 195 0.13 12.18 -7.38
CA GLY A 195 0.05 10.73 -7.54
C GLY A 195 1.11 9.95 -6.77
N VAL A 196 1.85 10.59 -5.85
CA VAL A 196 2.97 9.95 -5.15
C VAL A 196 2.48 9.26 -3.88
N CYS A 197 2.59 7.93 -3.85
CA CYS A 197 2.32 7.12 -2.67
C CYS A 197 3.56 7.05 -1.74
N PRO A 198 3.40 6.89 -0.42
CA PRO A 198 4.53 6.86 0.52
C PRO A 198 5.50 5.69 0.30
N GLY A 199 5.01 4.52 -0.15
CA GLY A 199 5.88 3.39 -0.50
C GLY A 199 6.83 3.72 -1.67
N PRO A 200 6.30 4.09 -2.84
CA PRO A 200 7.07 4.67 -3.93
C PRO A 200 7.93 5.87 -3.57
N ALA A 201 7.49 6.75 -2.66
CA ALA A 201 8.29 7.90 -2.23
C ALA A 201 9.60 7.47 -1.57
N ILE A 202 9.58 6.40 -0.76
CA ILE A 202 10.79 5.79 -0.19
C ILE A 202 11.68 5.23 -1.31
N LEU A 203 11.12 4.49 -2.27
CA LEU A 203 11.90 3.98 -3.39
C LEU A 203 12.53 5.13 -4.22
N ARG A 204 11.81 6.23 -4.39
CA ARG A 204 12.31 7.43 -5.08
C ARG A 204 13.40 8.15 -4.30
N THR A 205 13.53 7.99 -2.98
CA THR A 205 14.72 8.54 -2.28
C THR A 205 16.00 7.83 -2.67
N VAL A 206 15.90 6.58 -3.14
CA VAL A 206 17.04 5.82 -3.66
C VAL A 206 17.27 6.14 -5.14
N LEU A 207 16.21 6.14 -5.96
CA LEU A 207 16.33 6.34 -7.42
C LEU A 207 16.48 7.82 -7.84
N GLN A 208 15.88 8.75 -7.09
CA GLN A 208 15.86 10.20 -7.33
C GLN A 208 16.12 10.96 -6.01
N PRO A 209 17.35 10.94 -5.48
CA PRO A 209 17.62 11.29 -4.09
C PRO A 209 17.17 12.70 -3.69
N THR A 210 17.40 13.70 -4.54
CA THR A 210 17.05 15.09 -4.25
C THR A 210 15.54 15.27 -4.01
N TRP A 211 14.71 14.87 -4.96
CA TRP A 211 13.25 14.97 -4.87
C TRP A 211 12.64 14.01 -3.86
N GLY A 212 13.18 12.79 -3.79
CA GLY A 212 12.72 11.79 -2.83
C GLY A 212 12.97 12.23 -1.39
N LEU A 213 14.17 12.75 -1.07
CA LEU A 213 14.49 13.22 0.28
C LEU A 213 13.64 14.42 0.69
N ILE A 214 13.38 15.37 -0.21
CA ILE A 214 12.48 16.49 0.07
C ILE A 214 11.06 15.99 0.40
N THR A 215 10.55 15.07 -0.42
CA THR A 215 9.20 14.51 -0.24
C THR A 215 9.08 13.73 1.07
N MET A 216 10.05 12.85 1.35
CA MET A 216 10.06 12.06 2.58
C MET A 216 10.36 12.89 3.82
N GLY A 217 11.20 13.93 3.72
CA GLY A 217 11.45 14.88 4.79
C GLY A 217 10.18 15.62 5.18
N GLY A 218 9.42 16.11 4.19
CA GLY A 218 8.10 16.71 4.43
C GLY A 218 7.11 15.73 5.07
N TYR A 219 7.05 14.50 4.57
CA TYR A 219 6.19 13.45 5.14
C TYR A 219 6.54 13.14 6.61
N MET A 220 7.83 13.02 6.94
CA MET A 220 8.29 12.76 8.30
C MET A 220 8.04 13.94 9.23
N MET A 221 8.27 15.17 8.76
CA MET A 221 8.00 16.38 9.53
C MET A 221 6.51 16.53 9.83
N GLY A 222 5.64 16.23 8.87
CA GLY A 222 4.19 16.21 9.08
C GLY A 222 3.74 15.17 10.12
N ASN A 223 4.48 14.07 10.29
CA ASN A 223 4.20 13.07 11.32
C ASN A 223 4.65 13.48 12.74
N LEU A 224 5.47 14.53 12.86
CA LEU A 224 5.94 15.06 14.15
C LEU A 224 5.00 16.13 14.73
N ILE A 225 4.10 16.68 13.92
CA ILE A 225 3.14 17.74 14.27
C ILE A 225 1.78 17.13 14.57
#